data_AF-A0A257UQL1-F1
#
_entry.id   AF-A0A257UQL1-F1
#
_cell.length_a   1.000
_cell.length_b   1.000
_cell.length_c   1.000
_cell.angle_alpha   90.00
_cell.angle_beta   90.00
_cell.angle_gamma   90.00
#
_symmetry.space_group_name_H-M   'P 1'
#
loop_
_entity.id
_entity.type
_entity.pdbx_description
1 polymer ?
#
loop_
_entity_poly.entity_id
_entity_poly.type
_entity_poly.pdbx_seq_one_letter_code
_entity_poly.pdbx_strand_id
1 'polypeptide(L)'
;MIGGSIEVDMIAFLWACLEQFDDPADAVDTRPIYRLPSLDLYDIPEARDRILRLLAESGEGLSLDQLLPGPNQQTAQPPTETRLRLRSAWSSTFVASLELAKQGDVALAQAENFDPIIVSVGSSDQPLPHISAMPSASP
;
A
#
# COMPACT_ATOMS: atom_id res chain seq x y z
N MET A 1 29.64 -13.78 -39.80
CA MET A 1 28.77 -14.80 -39.18
C MET A 1 29.54 -15.49 -38.08
N ILE A 2 29.36 -15.11 -36.82
CA ILE A 2 29.37 -15.99 -35.64
C ILE A 2 28.41 -15.31 -34.65
N GLY A 3 27.14 -15.68 -34.71
CA GLY A 3 26.17 -15.33 -33.66
C GLY A 3 26.37 -16.33 -32.53
N GLY A 4 27.19 -15.96 -31.54
CA GLY A 4 27.26 -16.66 -30.27
C GLY A 4 26.18 -16.08 -29.36
N SER A 5 25.11 -16.84 -29.13
CA SER A 5 24.15 -16.55 -28.07
C SER A 5 24.90 -16.51 -26.74
N ILE A 6 25.02 -15.34 -26.14
CA ILE A 6 25.54 -15.20 -24.78
C ILE A 6 24.42 -15.71 -23.86
N GLU A 7 24.39 -17.01 -23.61
CA GLU A 7 23.75 -17.53 -22.41
C GLU A 7 24.57 -17.00 -21.24
N VAL A 8 24.05 -15.96 -20.60
CA VAL A 8 24.60 -15.49 -19.32
C VAL A 8 24.35 -16.63 -18.34
N ASP A 9 25.41 -17.32 -17.93
CA ASP A 9 25.34 -18.31 -16.86
C ASP A 9 24.88 -17.57 -15.59
N MET A 10 23.59 -17.72 -15.30
CA MET A 10 22.91 -17.04 -14.21
C MET A 10 23.52 -17.40 -12.85
N ILE A 11 24.07 -18.61 -12.71
CA ILE A 11 24.74 -19.02 -11.49
C ILE A 11 26.09 -18.29 -11.38
N ALA A 12 26.87 -18.24 -12.46
CA ALA A 12 28.12 -17.48 -12.48
C ALA A 12 27.89 -15.97 -12.25
N PHE A 13 26.81 -15.42 -12.82
CA PHE A 13 26.40 -14.03 -12.61
C PHE A 13 25.99 -13.76 -11.15
N LEU A 14 25.18 -14.65 -10.56
CA LEU A 14 24.78 -14.53 -9.15
C LEU A 14 25.96 -14.67 -8.20
N TRP A 15 26.90 -15.57 -8.48
CA TRP A 15 28.15 -15.70 -7.73
C TRP A 15 29.01 -14.44 -7.82
N ALA A 16 29.15 -13.86 -9.01
CA ALA A 16 29.87 -12.60 -9.20
C ALA A 16 29.19 -11.42 -8.47
N CYS A 17 27.85 -11.38 -8.44
CA CYS A 17 27.13 -10.40 -7.63
C CYS A 17 27.37 -10.61 -6.13
N LEU A 18 27.37 -11.85 -5.64
CA LEU A 18 27.64 -12.17 -4.24
C LEU A 18 29.06 -11.80 -3.82
N GLU A 19 30.07 -12.07 -4.65
CA GLU A 19 31.46 -11.64 -4.41
C GLU A 19 31.60 -10.11 -4.32
N GLN A 20 30.77 -9.36 -5.04
CA GLN A 20 30.74 -7.90 -4.94
C GLN A 20 30.05 -7.38 -3.67
N PHE A 21 29.23 -8.21 -3.01
CA PHE A 21 28.60 -7.92 -1.71
C PHE A 21 29.37 -8.49 -0.51
N ASP A 22 30.31 -9.41 -0.73
CA ASP A 22 31.31 -9.82 0.26
C ASP A 22 32.31 -8.67 0.47
N ASP A 23 31.89 -7.71 1.30
CA ASP A 23 32.73 -6.64 1.83
C ASP A 23 33.98 -7.26 2.49
N PRO A 24 35.22 -6.81 2.18
CA PRO A 24 36.39 -7.19 2.96
C PRO A 24 36.17 -6.70 4.40
N ALA A 25 35.73 -7.62 5.26
CA ALA A 25 35.30 -7.40 6.64
C ALA A 25 36.39 -6.90 7.62
N ASP A 26 37.37 -6.12 7.15
CA ASP A 26 38.39 -5.47 7.97
C ASP A 26 38.80 -4.07 7.49
N ALA A 27 38.24 -3.53 6.39
CA ALA A 27 38.41 -2.12 6.07
C ALA A 27 37.32 -1.32 6.79
N VAL A 28 37.62 -0.81 7.99
CA VAL A 28 36.75 0.15 8.69
C VAL A 28 36.56 1.37 7.77
N ASP A 29 35.46 1.42 7.03
CA ASP A 29 35.05 2.60 6.28
C ASP A 29 34.71 3.70 7.29
N THR A 30 35.66 4.62 7.50
CA THR A 30 35.52 5.74 8.43
C THR A 30 34.67 6.88 7.88
N ARG A 31 34.06 6.72 6.69
CA ARG A 31 33.10 7.71 6.19
C ARG A 31 31.87 7.68 7.10
N PRO A 32 31.34 8.83 7.54
CA PRO A 32 30.10 8.86 8.29
C PRO A 32 29.00 8.34 7.38
N ILE A 33 28.66 7.06 7.53
CA ILE A 33 27.52 6.44 6.86
C ILE A 33 26.29 7.15 7.41
N TYR A 34 25.63 7.94 6.56
CA TYR A 34 24.33 8.51 6.88
C TYR A 34 23.34 7.36 7.12
N ARG A 35 23.02 7.09 8.39
CA ARG A 35 21.93 6.18 8.76
C ARG A 35 20.66 7.00 8.88
N LEU A 36 19.71 6.73 8.01
CA LEU A 36 18.34 7.20 8.21
C LEU A 36 17.83 6.64 9.54
N PRO A 37 17.29 7.48 10.43
CA PRO A 37 16.59 6.99 11.61
C PRO A 37 15.50 6.00 11.19
N SER A 38 15.42 4.86 11.87
CA SER A 38 14.30 3.93 11.70
C SER A 38 13.02 4.63 12.14
N LEU A 39 12.18 5.00 11.18
CA LEU A 39 10.86 5.56 11.45
C LEU A 39 9.87 4.42 11.63
N ASP A 40 9.23 4.37 12.79
CA ASP A 40 8.13 3.46 13.09
C ASP A 40 6.85 3.94 12.37
N LEU A 41 6.68 3.53 11.11
CA LEU A 41 5.54 3.89 10.25
C LEU A 41 4.55 2.72 10.13
N TYR A 42 3.31 3.02 9.72
CA TYR A 42 2.28 1.99 9.60
C TYR A 42 2.49 1.08 8.38
N ASP A 43 2.48 -0.22 8.62
CA ASP A 43 2.60 -1.25 7.59
C ASP A 43 1.27 -1.51 6.87
N ILE A 44 1.35 -1.82 5.57
CA ILE A 44 0.17 -2.12 4.73
C ILE A 44 -0.54 -3.41 5.16
N PRO A 45 0.16 -4.54 5.43
CA PRO A 45 -0.49 -5.77 5.88
C PRO A 45 -1.27 -5.58 7.19
N GLU A 46 -0.73 -4.82 8.15
CA GLU A 46 -1.42 -4.52 9.40
C GLU A 46 -2.67 -3.66 9.16
N ALA A 47 -2.57 -2.67 8.27
CA ALA A 47 -3.71 -1.86 7.87
C ALA A 47 -4.82 -2.70 7.22
N ARG A 48 -4.46 -3.68 6.38
CA ARG A 48 -5.40 -4.62 5.76
C ARG A 48 -6.16 -5.42 6.81
N ASP A 49 -5.43 -6.04 7.74
CA ASP A 49 -6.03 -6.85 8.80
C ASP A 49 -6.92 -6.01 9.72
N ARG A 50 -6.55 -4.74 9.97
CA ARG A 50 -7.40 -3.79 10.68
C ARG A 50 -8.69 -3.46 9.92
N ILE A 51 -8.61 -3.18 8.62
CA ILE A 51 -9.78 -2.85 7.80
C ILE A 51 -10.81 -3.99 7.86
N LEU A 52 -10.37 -5.23 7.62
CA LEU A 52 -11.25 -6.39 7.64
C LEU A 52 -11.91 -6.61 8.99
N ARG A 53 -11.15 -6.41 10.08
CA ARG A 53 -11.68 -6.51 11.45
C ARG A 53 -12.75 -5.46 11.72
N LEU A 54 -12.49 -4.20 11.38
CA LEU A 54 -13.43 -3.09 11.62
C LEU A 54 -14.71 -3.24 10.79
N LEU A 55 -14.61 -3.69 9.54
CA LEU A 55 -15.78 -3.96 8.71
C LEU A 55 -16.61 -5.14 9.25
N ALA A 56 -15.96 -6.17 9.78
CA ALA A 56 -16.65 -7.29 10.42
C ALA A 56 -17.37 -6.88 11.72
N GLU A 57 -16.81 -5.91 12.45
CA GLU A 57 -17.41 -5.36 13.68
C GLU A 57 -18.57 -4.39 13.40
N SER A 58 -18.48 -3.56 12.35
CA SER A 58 -19.53 -2.59 12.02
C SER A 58 -20.74 -3.22 11.33
N GLY A 59 -20.52 -4.19 10.44
CA GLY A 59 -21.56 -4.74 9.56
C GLY A 59 -22.04 -3.78 8.46
N GLU A 60 -21.48 -2.57 8.39
CA GLU A 60 -21.81 -1.51 7.44
C GLU A 60 -20.55 -0.95 6.78
N GLY A 61 -20.72 -0.19 5.69
CA GLY A 61 -19.62 0.52 5.05
C GLY A 61 -19.03 1.60 5.96
N LEU A 62 -17.71 1.64 6.08
CA LEU A 62 -16.96 2.59 6.89
C LEU A 62 -16.19 3.57 6.02
N SER A 63 -16.09 4.83 6.46
CA SER A 63 -15.24 5.81 5.78
C SER A 63 -13.76 5.58 6.09
N LEU A 64 -12.88 6.00 5.19
CA LEU A 64 -11.44 5.72 5.31
C LEU A 64 -10.80 6.28 6.60
N ASP A 65 -11.32 7.39 7.13
CA ASP A 65 -10.88 7.97 8.42
C ASP A 65 -11.23 7.09 9.62
N GLN A 66 -12.36 6.38 9.56
CA GLN A 66 -12.79 5.44 10.61
C GLN A 66 -11.92 4.18 10.65
N LEU A 67 -11.20 3.90 9.57
CA LEU A 67 -10.31 2.74 9.41
C LEU A 67 -8.85 3.02 9.80
N LEU A 68 -8.56 4.25 10.26
CA LEU A 68 -7.24 4.64 10.70
C LEU A 68 -6.84 3.97 12.03
N PRO A 69 -5.52 3.89 12.33
CA PRO A 69 -5.05 3.48 13.64
C PRO A 69 -5.57 4.45 14.72
N GLY A 70 -6.07 3.88 15.83
CA GLY A 70 -6.70 4.65 16.90
C GLY A 70 -5.72 5.53 17.69
N PRO A 71 -6.23 6.59 18.35
CA PRO A 71 -5.46 7.71 18.92
C PRO A 71 -4.37 7.30 19.93
N ASN A 72 -4.53 6.15 20.58
CA ASN A 72 -3.57 5.62 21.54
C ASN A 72 -2.23 5.21 20.90
N GLN A 73 -2.18 5.06 19.57
CA GLN A 73 -0.96 4.74 18.83
C GLN A 73 -0.20 6.00 18.36
N GLN A 74 -0.76 7.21 18.48
CA GLN A 74 -0.16 8.45 17.96
C GLN A 74 0.55 9.35 19.01
N THR A 75 0.49 9.06 20.32
CA THR A 75 0.69 10.10 21.37
C THR A 75 2.09 10.24 21.99
N ALA A 76 3.13 9.52 21.54
CA ALA A 76 4.44 9.52 22.23
C ALA A 76 5.63 10.15 21.49
N GLN A 77 5.45 10.76 20.31
CA GLN A 77 6.57 11.14 19.42
C GLN A 77 6.68 12.65 19.15
N PRO A 78 7.88 13.15 18.77
CA PRO A 78 8.08 14.56 18.41
C PRO A 78 7.20 14.99 17.21
N PRO A 79 6.84 16.27 17.12
CA PRO A 79 5.78 16.74 16.20
C PRO A 79 6.04 16.46 14.71
N THR A 80 7.30 16.44 14.27
CA THR A 80 7.68 16.10 12.89
C THR A 80 7.40 14.63 12.58
N GLU A 81 7.71 13.74 13.52
CA GLU A 81 7.43 12.31 13.40
C GLU A 81 5.92 12.05 13.50
N THR A 82 5.19 12.82 14.32
CA THR A 82 3.73 12.77 14.38
C THR A 82 3.09 13.02 13.01
N ARG A 83 3.58 14.00 12.24
CA ARG A 83 3.05 14.30 10.89
C ARG A 83 3.37 13.20 9.89
N LEU A 84 4.60 12.67 9.91
CA LEU A 84 4.98 11.55 9.03
C LEU A 84 4.17 10.29 9.36
N ARG A 85 3.98 9.98 10.65
CA ARG A 85 3.15 8.86 11.08
C ARG A 85 1.69 9.03 10.66
N LEU A 86 1.11 10.22 10.81
CA LEU A 86 -0.25 10.49 10.33
C LEU A 86 -0.37 10.28 8.82
N ARG A 87 0.58 10.79 8.04
CA ARG A 87 0.59 10.57 6.59
C ARG A 87 0.74 9.09 6.24
N SER A 88 1.61 8.36 6.94
CA SER A 88 1.75 6.92 6.73
C SER A 88 0.48 6.15 7.11
N ALA A 89 -0.23 6.56 8.16
CA ALA A 89 -1.50 5.96 8.53
C ALA A 89 -2.53 6.07 7.39
N TRP A 90 -2.67 7.27 6.83
CA TRP A 90 -3.55 7.52 5.70
C TRP A 90 -3.12 6.75 4.45
N SER A 91 -1.84 6.85 4.07
CA SER A 91 -1.33 6.17 2.87
C SER A 91 -1.46 4.66 2.97
N SER A 92 -1.08 4.04 4.09
CA SER A 92 -1.13 2.59 4.26
C SER A 92 -2.57 2.07 4.33
N THR A 93 -3.48 2.78 5.00
CA THR A 93 -4.92 2.42 4.97
C THR A 93 -5.51 2.55 3.56
N PHE A 94 -5.17 3.61 2.82
CA PHE A 94 -5.65 3.80 1.46
C PHE A 94 -5.10 2.74 0.49
N VAL A 95 -3.81 2.43 0.57
CA VAL A 95 -3.22 1.36 -0.27
C VAL A 95 -3.81 0.00 0.10
N ALA A 96 -3.96 -0.31 1.39
CA ALA A 96 -4.58 -1.56 1.84
C ALA A 96 -6.03 -1.70 1.34
N SER A 97 -6.81 -0.62 1.33
CA SER A 97 -8.18 -0.67 0.82
C SER A 97 -8.23 -0.91 -0.70
N LEU A 98 -7.29 -0.32 -1.46
CA LEU A 98 -7.13 -0.60 -2.90
C LEU A 98 -6.68 -2.05 -3.16
N GLU A 99 -5.78 -2.60 -2.35
CA GLU A 99 -5.35 -4.00 -2.46
C GLU A 99 -6.50 -4.98 -2.23
N LEU A 100 -7.29 -4.73 -1.19
CA LEU A 100 -8.49 -5.53 -0.90
C LEU A 100 -9.54 -5.39 -2.00
N ALA A 101 -9.75 -4.17 -2.52
CA ALA A 101 -10.71 -3.93 -3.58
C ALA A 101 -10.32 -4.62 -4.88
N LYS A 102 -9.02 -4.62 -5.20
CA LYS A 102 -8.46 -5.36 -6.33
C LYS A 102 -8.70 -6.87 -6.20
N GLN A 103 -8.72 -7.41 -4.98
CA GLN A 103 -8.98 -8.83 -4.70
C GLN A 103 -10.48 -9.17 -4.63
N GLY A 104 -11.35 -8.16 -4.57
CA GLY A 104 -12.79 -8.33 -4.44
C GLY A 104 -13.27 -8.54 -3.00
N ASP A 105 -12.38 -8.42 -2.01
CA ASP A 105 -12.71 -8.60 -0.59
C ASP A 105 -13.51 -7.42 -0.03
N VAL A 106 -13.31 -6.23 -0.61
CA VAL A 106 -14.05 -5.00 -0.28
C VAL A 106 -14.51 -4.28 -1.55
N ALA A 107 -15.52 -3.44 -1.42
CA ALA A 107 -15.92 -2.47 -2.43
C ALA A 107 -15.55 -1.05 -1.97
N LEU A 108 -15.20 -0.18 -2.92
CA LEU A 108 -14.91 1.23 -2.68
C LEU A 108 -15.93 2.10 -3.41
N ALA A 109 -16.48 3.09 -2.71
CA ALA A 109 -17.37 4.09 -3.29
C ALA A 109 -16.90 5.50 -2.92
N GLN A 110 -16.92 6.40 -3.90
CA GLN A 110 -16.65 7.84 -3.74
C GLN A 110 -17.61 8.59 -4.66
N ALA A 111 -18.37 9.55 -4.12
CA ALA A 111 -19.41 10.26 -4.87
C ALA A 111 -18.82 11.30 -5.83
N GLU A 112 -18.01 12.21 -5.30
CA GLU A 112 -17.27 13.21 -6.09
C GLU A 112 -15.77 13.21 -5.76
N ASN A 113 -14.98 13.93 -6.56
CA ASN A 113 -13.55 14.06 -6.31
C ASN A 113 -13.31 14.66 -4.91
N PHE A 114 -12.50 13.96 -4.11
CA PHE A 114 -12.14 14.32 -2.73
C PHE A 114 -13.26 14.18 -1.70
N ASP A 115 -14.41 13.61 -2.06
CA ASP A 115 -15.37 13.16 -1.05
C ASP A 115 -14.84 11.97 -0.24
N PRO A 116 -15.41 11.72 0.95
CA PRO A 116 -15.07 10.55 1.74
C PRO A 116 -15.15 9.26 0.91
N ILE A 117 -14.12 8.43 1.05
CA ILE A 117 -14.09 7.10 0.43
C ILE A 117 -14.73 6.13 1.41
N ILE A 118 -15.81 5.49 0.99
CA ILE A 118 -16.51 4.47 1.75
C ILE A 118 -15.98 3.10 1.33
N VAL A 119 -15.60 2.30 2.33
CA VAL A 119 -15.16 0.91 2.18
C VAL A 119 -16.25 0.02 2.76
N SER A 120 -16.75 -0.93 1.98
CA SER A 120 -17.74 -1.92 2.43
C SER A 120 -17.28 -3.33 2.09
N VAL A 121 -17.89 -4.35 2.71
CA VAL A 121 -17.62 -5.74 2.35
C VAL A 121 -17.89 -5.97 0.86
N GLY A 122 -17.01 -6.70 0.18
CA GLY A 122 -17.12 -6.98 -1.23
C GLY A 122 -18.34 -7.85 -1.51
N SER A 123 -19.26 -7.33 -2.32
CA SER A 123 -20.31 -8.13 -2.93
C SER A 123 -19.66 -8.90 -4.08
N SER A 124 -19.50 -10.21 -3.96
CA SER A 124 -19.03 -11.06 -5.06
C SER A 124 -20.02 -11.16 -6.25
N ASP A 125 -21.08 -10.33 -6.26
CA ASP A 125 -22.20 -10.44 -7.20
C ASP A 125 -22.89 -9.09 -7.44
N GLN A 126 -22.20 -8.11 -8.04
CA GLN A 126 -22.88 -6.91 -8.56
C GLN A 126 -22.69 -6.77 -10.08
N PRO A 127 -23.75 -6.95 -10.89
CA PRO A 127 -23.71 -6.71 -12.32
C PRO A 127 -23.50 -5.20 -12.59
N LEU A 128 -22.65 -4.90 -13.57
CA LEU A 128 -22.38 -3.55 -14.05
C LEU A 128 -23.70 -2.78 -14.28
N PRO A 129 -23.86 -1.55 -13.77
CA PRO A 129 -25.04 -0.75 -14.08
C PRO A 129 -25.05 -0.42 -15.57
N HIS A 130 -26.07 -0.92 -16.26
CA HIS A 130 -26.40 -0.53 -17.63
C HIS A 130 -26.53 0.99 -17.70
N ILE A 131 -25.65 1.62 -18.47
CA ILE A 131 -25.75 3.02 -18.85
C ILE A 131 -27.05 3.17 -19.64
N SER A 132 -28.10 3.66 -18.98
CA SER A 132 -29.39 3.92 -19.61
C SER A 132 -29.24 5.08 -20.58
N ALA A 133 -29.50 4.81 -21.85
CA ALA A 133 -29.38 5.74 -22.96
C ALA A 133 -30.27 6.98 -22.76
N MET A 134 -29.71 8.16 -23.05
CA MET A 134 -30.45 9.41 -23.14
C MET A 134 -31.61 9.32 -24.17
N PRO A 135 -32.78 9.90 -23.89
CA PRO A 135 -33.83 10.02 -24.89
C PRO A 135 -33.41 11.04 -25.96
N SER A 136 -33.46 10.56 -27.21
CA SER A 136 -33.37 11.32 -28.45
C SER A 136 -34.35 12.51 -28.43
N ALA A 137 -33.81 13.71 -28.64
CA ALA A 137 -34.60 14.85 -29.10
C ALA A 137 -34.32 15.04 -30.60
N SER A 138 -35.39 15.01 -31.40
CA SER A 138 -35.45 15.44 -32.79
C SER A 138 -36.88 15.88 -33.08
N PRO A 139 -37.15 16.67 -34.13
CA PRO A 139 -36.29 17.63 -34.83
C PRO A 139 -36.66 19.10 -34.54
#